data_AF-A0A7U9R5B2-F1
#
_entry.id   AF-A0A7U9R5B2-F1
#
_cell.length_a   1.000
_cell.length_b   1.000
_cell.length_c   1.000
_cell.angle_alpha   90.00
_cell.angle_beta   90.00
_cell.angle_gamma   90.00
#
_symmetry.space_group_name_H-M   'P 1'
#
loop_
_entity.id
_entity.type
_entity.pdbx_description
1 polymer ?
#
loop_
_entity_poly.entity_id
_entity_poly.type
_entity_poly.pdbx_seq_one_letter_code
_entity_poly.pdbx_strand_id
1 'polypeptide(L)'
;MEKVMALAGKGSGIHLYLPESFEWLLLSSDIFKDKDLAHMLENTADYAASEIYGSWERFFTRVLVEITQGTYLAYAKESLNRAYLQGNIPEKVLREMEGITFHKSE
;
A
#
# COMPACT_ATOMS: atom_id res chain seq x y z
N MET A 1 -14.98 4.91 11.42
CA MET A 1 -13.86 4.43 12.26
C MET A 1 -14.32 3.62 13.46
N GLU A 2 -15.17 4.15 14.34
CA GLU A 2 -15.59 3.47 15.60
C GLU A 2 -16.18 2.06 15.39
N LYS A 3 -17.05 1.89 14.39
CA LYS A 3 -17.63 0.58 14.03
C LYS A 3 -16.61 -0.43 13.48
N VAL A 4 -15.59 0.05 12.76
CA VAL A 4 -14.54 -0.81 12.17
C VAL A 4 -13.61 -1.31 13.28
N MET A 5 -13.22 -0.42 14.20
CA MET A 5 -12.43 -0.77 15.38
C MET A 5 -13.20 -1.70 16.33
N ALA A 6 -14.51 -1.53 16.46
CA ALA A 6 -15.36 -2.44 17.24
C ALA A 6 -15.44 -3.87 16.66
N LEU A 7 -15.24 -4.03 15.34
CA LEU A 7 -15.12 -5.34 14.70
C LEU A 7 -13.73 -5.95 14.88
N ALA A 8 -12.68 -5.13 14.89
CA ALA A 8 -11.30 -5.54 15.23
C ALA A 8 -11.24 -6.23 16.60
N GLY A 9 -11.91 -5.64 17.60
CA GLY A 9 -11.88 -6.15 18.98
C GLY A 9 -12.74 -7.40 19.23
N LYS A 10 -13.52 -7.88 18.25
CA LYS A 10 -14.51 -8.96 18.43
C LYS A 10 -14.14 -10.30 17.81
N GLY A 11 -13.12 -10.38 16.96
CA GLY A 11 -12.76 -11.61 16.25
C GLY A 11 -11.29 -11.94 16.32
N SER A 12 -10.94 -13.07 16.94
CA SER A 12 -9.60 -13.66 16.82
C SER A 12 -9.42 -14.13 15.37
N GLY A 13 -8.61 -13.40 14.59
CA GLY A 13 -8.24 -13.76 13.21
C GLY A 13 -8.58 -12.73 12.13
N ILE A 14 -9.02 -11.51 12.48
CA ILE A 14 -9.24 -10.43 11.52
C ILE A 14 -8.16 -9.36 11.70
N HIS A 15 -7.34 -9.16 10.67
CA HIS A 15 -6.40 -8.04 10.60
C HIS A 15 -7.02 -6.90 9.79
N LEU A 16 -7.05 -5.71 10.39
CA LEU A 16 -7.60 -4.51 9.77
C LEU A 16 -6.46 -3.58 9.38
N TYR A 17 -6.41 -3.25 8.09
CA TYR A 17 -5.54 -2.23 7.53
C TYR A 17 -6.39 -1.01 7.23
N LEU A 18 -5.84 0.17 7.51
CA LEU A 18 -6.48 1.41 7.14
C LEU A 18 -6.51 1.52 5.60
N PRO A 19 -7.59 2.01 4.98
CA PRO A 19 -7.62 2.20 3.54
C PRO A 19 -6.45 3.07 3.05
N GLU A 20 -6.02 4.03 3.86
CA GLU A 20 -4.85 4.89 3.61
C GLU A 20 -3.51 4.13 3.55
N SER A 21 -3.48 2.91 4.08
CA SER A 21 -2.27 2.08 4.13
C SER A 21 -2.11 1.15 2.92
N PHE A 22 -3.12 1.06 2.04
CA PHE A 22 -3.03 0.19 0.87
C PHE A 22 -1.98 0.67 -0.13
N GLU A 23 -1.93 1.97 -0.42
CA GLU A 23 -0.89 2.54 -1.29
C GLU A 23 0.51 2.34 -0.71
N TRP A 24 0.66 2.46 0.62
CA TRP A 24 1.93 2.19 1.29
C TRP A 24 2.36 0.72 1.16
N LEU A 25 1.42 -0.24 1.26
CA LEU A 25 1.72 -1.66 1.03
C LEU A 25 2.22 -1.91 -0.39
N LEU A 26 1.58 -1.29 -1.40
CA LEU A 26 2.05 -1.40 -2.77
C LEU A 26 3.46 -0.81 -2.93
N LEU A 27 3.69 0.38 -2.40
CA LEU A 27 4.99 1.07 -2.47
C LEU A 27 6.11 0.27 -1.77
N SER A 28 5.80 -0.41 -0.67
CA SER A 28 6.77 -1.20 0.09
C SER A 28 7.06 -2.57 -0.52
N SER A 29 6.19 -3.08 -1.40
CA SER A 29 6.24 -4.47 -1.89
C SER A 29 7.33 -4.80 -2.94
N ASP A 30 8.34 -3.95 -3.12
CA ASP A 30 9.44 -4.17 -4.09
C ASP A 30 8.93 -4.50 -5.52
N ILE A 31 7.76 -3.98 -5.91
CA ILE A 31 7.19 -4.18 -7.25
C ILE A 31 7.63 -3.08 -8.23
N PHE A 32 8.09 -1.94 -7.71
CA PHE A 32 8.54 -0.80 -8.48
C PHE A 32 10.06 -0.73 -8.48
N LYS A 33 10.66 -0.52 -9.65
CA LYS A 33 12.13 -0.35 -9.80
C LYS A 33 12.50 1.13 -9.70
N ASP A 34 12.09 1.78 -8.63
CA ASP A 34 12.44 3.17 -8.36
C ASP A 34 13.46 3.22 -7.21
N LYS A 35 14.61 3.85 -7.47
CA LYS A 35 15.74 3.90 -6.52
C LYS A 35 15.51 4.90 -5.40
N ASP A 36 14.69 5.93 -5.65
CA ASP A 36 14.42 7.00 -4.70
C ASP A 36 13.21 6.66 -3.82
N LEU A 37 12.40 5.68 -4.23
CA LEU A 37 11.23 5.23 -3.48
C LEU A 37 11.56 4.78 -2.05
N ALA A 38 12.62 3.98 -1.87
CA ALA A 38 13.02 3.52 -0.53
C ALA A 38 13.37 4.70 0.38
N HIS A 39 14.14 5.66 -0.13
CA HIS A 39 14.50 6.87 0.61
C HIS A 39 13.27 7.74 0.93
N MET A 40 12.33 7.87 0.00
CA MET A 40 11.07 8.61 0.23
C MET A 40 10.20 7.94 1.30
N LEU A 41 10.13 6.61 1.32
CA LEU A 41 9.38 5.86 2.33
C LEU A 41 10.02 5.99 3.72
N GLU A 42 11.35 5.90 3.81
CA GLU A 42 12.09 6.10 5.07
C GLU A 42 11.91 7.51 5.65
N ASN A 43 11.87 8.53 4.78
CA ASN A 43 11.72 9.94 5.16
C ASN A 43 10.29 10.47 4.93
N THR A 44 9.28 9.59 5.01
CA THR A 44 7.87 9.95 4.73
C THR A 44 7.42 11.17 5.53
N ALA A 45 7.86 11.32 6.78
CA ALA A 45 7.48 12.43 7.65
C ALA A 45 7.88 13.80 7.06
N ASP A 46 9.05 13.91 6.44
CA ASP A 46 9.56 15.15 5.83
C ASP A 46 8.73 15.57 4.60
N TYR A 47 8.22 14.61 3.84
CA TYR A 47 7.42 14.87 2.64
C TYR A 47 5.93 15.02 2.95
N ALA A 48 5.36 14.09 3.72
CA ALA A 48 3.91 14.02 3.96
C ALA A 48 3.39 15.15 4.85
N ALA A 49 4.24 15.71 5.73
CA ALA A 49 3.90 16.86 6.56
C ALA A 49 4.09 18.22 5.85
N SER A 50 4.58 18.22 4.62
CA SER A 50 4.70 19.46 3.83
C SER A 50 3.33 20.00 3.41
N GLU A 51 3.25 21.32 3.19
CA GLU A 51 2.05 22.00 2.67
C GLU A 51 1.53 21.44 1.35
N ILE A 52 2.36 20.68 0.62
CA ILE A 52 2.04 20.13 -0.70
C ILE A 52 1.06 18.94 -0.58
N TYR A 53 1.24 18.08 0.42
CA TYR A 53 0.50 16.82 0.52
C TYR A 53 -0.60 16.85 1.58
N GLY A 54 -0.37 17.49 2.73
CA GLY A 54 -1.39 17.69 3.77
C GLY A 54 -1.93 16.43 4.46
N SER A 55 -1.62 15.23 3.96
CA SER A 55 -1.84 13.95 4.62
C SER A 55 -0.94 12.85 4.05
N TRP A 56 -0.70 11.81 4.85
CA TRP A 56 0.04 10.63 4.43
C TRP A 56 -0.66 9.89 3.28
N GLU A 57 -2.00 9.78 3.33
CA GLU A 57 -2.79 9.17 2.25
C GLU A 57 -2.56 9.87 0.90
N ARG A 58 -2.63 11.20 0.90
CA ARG A 58 -2.45 12.00 -0.33
C ARG A 58 -1.02 11.89 -0.84
N PHE A 59 -0.03 11.83 0.06
CA PHE A 59 1.35 11.59 -0.30
C PHE A 59 1.52 10.24 -1.01
N PHE A 60 1.13 9.13 -0.37
CA PHE A 60 1.31 7.79 -0.96
C PHE A 60 0.55 7.63 -2.27
N THR A 61 -0.69 8.13 -2.35
CA THR A 61 -1.48 8.10 -3.59
C THR A 61 -0.73 8.82 -4.71
N ARG A 62 -0.20 10.01 -4.44
CA ARG A 62 0.44 10.80 -5.49
C ARG A 62 1.76 10.18 -5.95
N VAL A 63 2.61 9.76 -5.02
CA VAL A 63 3.87 9.06 -5.33
C VAL A 63 3.57 7.82 -6.18
N LEU A 64 2.58 7.02 -5.77
CA LEU A 64 2.21 5.81 -6.49
C LEU A 64 1.71 6.08 -7.91
N VAL A 65 0.88 7.12 -8.10
CA VAL A 65 0.44 7.54 -9.44
C VAL A 65 1.63 8.03 -10.27
N GLU A 66 2.52 8.84 -9.71
CA GLU A 66 3.66 9.42 -10.42
C GLU A 66 4.65 8.35 -10.90
N ILE A 67 5.05 7.41 -10.04
CA ILE A 67 6.03 6.37 -10.41
C ILE A 67 5.45 5.31 -11.35
N THR A 68 4.12 5.13 -11.36
CA THR A 68 3.45 4.13 -12.20
C THR A 68 2.91 4.71 -13.50
N GLN A 69 2.89 6.04 -13.66
CA GLN A 69 2.35 6.72 -14.83
C GLN A 69 3.07 6.26 -16.10
N GLY A 70 2.29 5.86 -17.10
CA GLY A 70 2.83 5.39 -18.38
C GLY A 70 3.45 3.98 -18.33
N THR A 71 3.36 3.28 -17.20
CA THR A 71 3.80 1.88 -17.06
C THR A 71 2.62 0.91 -17.16
N TYR A 72 2.89 -0.38 -17.31
CA TYR A 72 1.87 -1.43 -17.26
C TYR A 72 1.20 -1.56 -15.88
N LEU A 73 1.80 -0.96 -14.83
CA LEU A 73 1.30 -0.91 -13.46
C LEU A 73 0.62 0.42 -13.11
N ALA A 74 0.22 1.23 -14.09
CA ALA A 74 -0.46 2.50 -13.83
C ALA A 74 -1.56 2.37 -12.75
N TYR A 75 -1.41 3.14 -11.67
CA TYR A 75 -2.31 3.12 -10.52
C TYR A 75 -3.47 4.11 -10.68
N ALA A 76 -4.66 3.67 -10.29
CA ALA A 76 -5.85 4.52 -10.16
C ALA A 76 -6.59 4.13 -8.87
N LYS A 77 -6.89 5.11 -8.01
CA LYS A 77 -7.49 4.88 -6.70
C LYS A 77 -8.91 4.30 -6.82
N GLU A 78 -9.63 4.65 -7.87
CA GLU A 78 -10.99 4.18 -8.13
C GLU A 78 -11.03 2.75 -8.66
N SER A 79 -9.96 2.29 -9.32
CA SER A 79 -9.91 0.97 -9.96
C SER A 79 -8.48 0.47 -10.10
N LEU A 80 -8.12 -0.53 -9.30
CA LEU A 80 -6.81 -1.19 -9.39
C LEU A 80 -6.63 -1.87 -10.75
N ASN A 81 -5.48 -1.64 -11.37
CA ASN A 81 -5.10 -2.28 -12.62
C ASN A 81 -4.99 -3.81 -12.43
N ARG A 82 -5.55 -4.60 -13.36
CA ARG A 82 -5.53 -6.07 -13.30
C ARG A 82 -4.12 -6.67 -13.25
N ALA A 83 -3.11 -5.93 -13.72
CA ALA A 83 -1.72 -6.36 -13.62
C ALA A 83 -1.27 -6.63 -12.18
N TYR A 84 -1.83 -5.92 -11.18
CA TYR A 84 -1.54 -6.17 -9.76
C TYR A 84 -2.02 -7.53 -9.24
N LEU A 85 -2.91 -8.20 -9.97
CA LEU A 85 -3.43 -9.54 -9.63
C LEU A 85 -2.64 -10.66 -10.32
N GLN A 86 -1.60 -10.34 -11.09
CA GLN A 86 -0.87 -11.29 -11.92
C GLN A 86 0.54 -11.56 -11.41
N GLY A 87 1.09 -12.71 -11.82
CA GLY A 87 2.45 -13.10 -11.49
C GLY A 87 2.66 -13.21 -9.97
N ASN A 88 3.78 -12.69 -9.50
CA ASN A 88 4.14 -12.70 -8.07
C ASN A 88 3.84 -11.38 -7.35
N ILE A 89 3.14 -10.44 -7.99
CA ILE A 89 2.78 -9.15 -7.38
C ILE A 89 1.93 -9.34 -6.13
N PRO A 90 0.85 -10.16 -6.14
CA PRO A 90 0.07 -10.39 -4.93
C PRO A 90 0.94 -10.93 -3.78
N GLU A 91 1.81 -11.88 -4.09
CA GLU A 91 2.66 -12.54 -3.10
C GLU A 91 3.69 -11.59 -2.49
N LYS A 92 4.20 -10.64 -3.29
CA LYS A 92 5.07 -9.56 -2.82
C LYS A 92 4.31 -8.61 -1.88
N VAL A 93 3.13 -8.17 -2.25
CA VAL A 93 2.30 -7.28 -1.41
C VAL A 93 1.91 -7.96 -0.10
N LEU A 94 1.56 -9.25 -0.14
CA LEU A 94 1.20 -10.01 1.05
C LEU A 94 2.37 -10.21 2.03
N ARG A 95 3.63 -10.14 1.57
CA ARG A 95 4.80 -10.20 2.46
C ARG A 95 5.00 -8.95 3.31
N GLU A 96 4.57 -7.79 2.80
CA GLU A 96 4.61 -6.53 3.53
C GLU A 96 3.53 -6.45 4.63
N MET A 97 2.54 -7.35 4.59
CA MET A 97 1.50 -7.45 5.61
C MET A 97 2.04 -8.17 6.84
N GLU A 98 2.67 -7.44 7.75
CA GLU A 98 3.17 -7.99 9.02
C GLU A 98 2.03 -8.62 9.85
N GLY A 99 2.31 -9.77 10.46
CA GLY A 99 1.39 -10.45 11.39
C GLY A 99 0.38 -11.39 10.74
N ILE A 100 0.38 -11.56 9.41
CA ILE A 100 -0.48 -12.54 8.73
C ILE A 100 0.36 -13.69 8.17
N THR A 101 0.10 -14.90 8.66
CA THR A 101 0.66 -16.13 8.08
C THR A 101 -0.33 -16.71 7.08
N PHE A 102 -0.05 -16.56 5.79
CA PHE A 102 -0.86 -17.18 4.75
C PHE A 102 -0.44 -18.65 4.59
N HIS A 103 -1.28 -19.58 5.02
CA HIS A 103 -1.13 -20.98 4.68
C HIS A 103 -1.57 -21.18 3.23
N LYS A 104 -0.61 -21.45 2.33
CA LYS A 104 -0.92 -21.79 0.95
C LYS A 104 -1.62 -23.15 0.94
N SER A 105 -2.91 -23.17 0.63
CA SER A 105 -3.63 -24.42 0.39
C SER A 105 -3.09 -25.02 -0.91
N GLU A 106 -2.45 -26.19 -0.80
CA GLU A 106 -2.07 -27.06 -1.92
C GLU A 106 -3.30 -27.62 -2.66
#